data_AF-A0A7Y7EBL7-F1
#
_entry.id   AF-A0A7Y7EBL7-F1
#
_cell.length_a   1.000
_cell.length_b   1.000
_cell.length_c   1.000
_cell.angle_alpha   90.00
_cell.angle_beta   90.00
_cell.angle_gamma   90.00
#
_symmetry.space_group_name_H-M   'P 1'
#
loop_
_entity.id
_entity.type
_entity.pdbx_description
1 polymer ?
#
loop_
_entity_poly.entity_id
_entity_poly.type
_entity_poly.pdbx_seq_one_letter_code
_entity_poly.pdbx_strand_id
1 'polypeptide(L)'
;MKKIIFISLFLSVLAYSRAQEDLQTLYTSAVEAYEQKDYDVFLENIRKADELRPNHPAIVPKLAAAWSLTGRKIRAIQTLRQMMLMDATFDFENDPDFENIRDHKNYDDLLILQAELSKVEVHDEVYRVINAGMLHPESFVLMDDG
;
A
#
# COMPACT_ATOMS: atom_id res chain seq x y z
N MET A 1 1.31 -27.57 46.17
CA MET A 1 1.65 -27.92 44.77
C MET A 1 0.77 -27.20 43.74
N LYS A 2 -0.58 -27.23 43.84
CA LYS A 2 -1.49 -26.51 42.91
C LYS A 2 -1.26 -24.99 42.82
N LYS A 3 -0.89 -24.32 43.92
CA LYS A 3 -0.59 -22.87 43.95
C LYS A 3 0.73 -22.49 43.25
N ILE A 4 1.71 -23.40 43.22
CA ILE A 4 3.00 -23.19 42.56
C ILE A 4 2.84 -23.31 41.03
N ILE A 5 1.96 -24.20 40.58
CA ILE A 5 1.60 -24.36 39.16
C ILE A 5 0.87 -23.12 38.62
N PHE A 6 -0.02 -22.50 39.42
CA PHE A 6 -0.69 -21.26 39.02
C PHE A 6 0.26 -20.07 38.88
N ILE A 7 1.29 -19.99 39.72
CA ILE A 7 2.30 -18.92 39.66
C ILE A 7 3.25 -19.11 38.47
N SER A 8 3.62 -20.36 38.11
CA SER A 8 4.45 -20.59 36.92
C SER A 8 3.69 -20.34 35.62
N LEU A 9 2.38 -20.61 35.59
CA LEU A 9 1.53 -20.31 34.43
C LEU A 9 1.39 -18.80 34.22
N PHE A 10 1.27 -18.02 35.30
CA PHE A 10 1.15 -16.55 35.22
C PHE A 10 2.47 -15.87 34.76
N LEU A 11 3.63 -16.43 35.11
CA LEU A 11 4.93 -15.89 34.68
C LEU A 11 5.20 -16.13 33.17
N SER A 12 4.64 -17.18 32.59
CA SER A 12 4.78 -17.48 31.16
C SER A 12 4.03 -16.51 30.25
N VAL A 13 2.93 -15.90 30.73
CA VAL A 13 2.12 -14.95 29.95
C VAL A 13 2.81 -13.57 29.81
N LEU A 14 3.59 -13.16 30.82
CA LEU A 14 4.33 -11.88 30.81
C LEU A 14 5.54 -11.88 29.84
N ALA A 15 6.00 -13.04 29.40
CA ALA A 15 7.09 -13.15 28.43
C ALA A 15 6.62 -12.92 26.97
N TYR A 16 5.32 -13.07 26.68
CA TYR A 16 4.75 -12.83 25.34
C TYR A 16 4.50 -11.35 25.05
N SER A 17 4.59 -10.47 26.05
CA SER A 17 4.38 -9.02 25.88
C SER A 17 5.59 -8.28 25.30
N ARG A 18 6.68 -8.98 24.97
CA ARG A 18 7.90 -8.35 24.48
C ARG A 18 7.86 -8.21 22.95
N ALA A 19 7.88 -6.94 22.53
CA ALA A 19 8.20 -6.45 21.20
C ALA A 19 7.16 -6.71 20.10
N GLN A 20 5.99 -6.07 20.22
CA GLN A 20 5.34 -5.61 19.00
C GLN A 20 6.13 -4.37 18.53
N GLU A 21 6.98 -4.55 17.52
CA GLU A 21 7.67 -3.42 16.89
C GLU A 21 6.63 -2.46 16.32
N ASP A 22 6.80 -1.17 16.60
CA ASP A 22 5.91 -0.15 16.07
C ASP A 22 6.18 0.11 14.58
N LEU A 23 5.19 0.70 13.92
CA LEU A 23 5.25 0.99 12.49
C LEU A 23 6.46 1.85 12.11
N GLN A 24 6.79 2.83 12.95
CA GLN A 24 7.87 3.77 12.68
C GLN A 24 9.22 3.06 12.69
N THR A 25 9.44 2.20 13.69
CA THR A 25 10.67 1.40 13.83
C THR A 25 10.85 0.48 12.64
N LEU A 26 9.81 -0.24 12.24
CA LEU A 26 9.83 -1.12 11.07
C LEU A 26 10.14 -0.34 9.78
N TYR A 27 9.47 0.78 9.58
CA TYR A 27 9.67 1.60 8.39
C TYR A 27 11.08 2.21 8.33
N THR A 28 11.58 2.75 9.44
CA THR A 28 12.94 3.30 9.51
C THR A 28 13.98 2.21 9.25
N SER A 29 13.86 1.04 9.88
CA SER A 29 14.79 -0.07 9.65
C SER A 29 14.74 -0.59 8.20
N ALA A 30 13.55 -0.60 7.58
CA ALA A 30 13.40 -0.94 6.17
C ALA A 30 14.16 0.05 5.25
N VAL A 31 14.07 1.35 5.53
CA VAL A 31 14.77 2.39 4.76
C VAL A 31 16.29 2.27 4.93
N GLU A 32 16.78 2.08 6.15
CA GLU A 32 18.21 1.88 6.42
C GLU A 32 18.76 0.64 5.70
N ALA A 33 18.01 -0.48 5.72
CA ALA A 33 18.38 -1.70 5.01
C ALA A 33 18.43 -1.49 3.49
N TYR A 34 17.47 -0.73 2.93
CA TYR A 34 17.48 -0.35 1.51
C TYR A 34 18.73 0.47 1.15
N GLU A 35 19.10 1.46 1.96
CA GLU A 35 20.30 2.28 1.75
C GLU A 35 21.59 1.44 1.81
N GLN A 36 21.62 0.43 2.68
CA GLN A 36 22.71 -0.54 2.81
C GLN A 36 22.70 -1.63 1.73
N LYS A 37 21.67 -1.65 0.87
CA LYS A 37 21.40 -2.69 -0.14
C LYS A 37 21.17 -4.09 0.45
N ASP A 38 20.77 -4.15 1.71
CA ASP A 38 20.28 -5.38 2.34
C ASP A 38 18.79 -5.56 2.00
N TYR A 39 18.54 -6.06 0.79
CA TYR A 39 17.19 -6.16 0.26
C TYR A 39 16.34 -7.23 0.96
N ASP A 40 16.96 -8.22 1.60
CA ASP A 40 16.24 -9.23 2.37
C ASP A 40 15.66 -8.62 3.66
N VAL A 41 16.47 -7.85 4.40
CA VAL A 41 16.01 -7.13 5.59
C VAL A 41 15.03 -6.01 5.22
N PHE A 42 15.27 -5.30 4.12
CA PHE A 42 14.35 -4.31 3.60
C PHE A 42 12.95 -4.92 3.39
N LEU A 43 12.90 -6.05 2.67
CA LEU A 43 11.66 -6.75 2.40
C LEU A 43 10.97 -7.24 3.67
N GLU A 44 11.72 -7.81 4.62
CA GLU A 44 11.15 -8.30 5.86
C GLU A 44 10.44 -7.18 6.63
N ASN A 45 11.12 -6.06 6.84
CA ASN A 45 10.62 -4.97 7.66
C ASN A 45 9.51 -4.19 6.97
N ILE A 46 9.62 -3.89 5.68
CA ILE A 46 8.58 -3.16 4.97
C ILE A 46 7.29 -3.97 4.83
N ARG A 47 7.39 -5.30 4.73
CA ARG A 47 6.22 -6.18 4.74
C ARG A 47 5.51 -6.18 6.09
N LYS A 48 6.25 -6.24 7.21
CA LYS A 48 5.65 -6.10 8.55
C LYS A 48 4.99 -4.73 8.71
N ALA A 49 5.59 -3.67 8.15
CA ALA A 49 4.99 -2.34 8.17
C ALA A 49 3.67 -2.29 7.37
N ASP A 50 3.61 -2.94 6.19
CA ASP A 50 2.39 -3.08 5.40
C ASP A 50 1.31 -3.89 6.14
N GLU A 51 1.68 -4.96 6.85
CA GLU A 51 0.74 -5.73 7.69
C GLU A 51 0.10 -4.86 8.79
N LEU A 52 0.83 -3.88 9.34
CA LEU A 52 0.30 -2.94 10.34
C LEU A 52 -0.55 -1.81 9.74
N ARG A 53 -0.24 -1.39 8.50
CA ARG A 53 -0.96 -0.33 7.76
C ARG A 53 -1.05 -0.67 6.27
N PRO A 54 -1.99 -1.54 5.88
CA PRO A 54 -2.20 -1.88 4.47
C PRO A 54 -2.61 -0.66 3.65
N ASN A 55 -2.24 -0.61 2.37
CA ASN A 55 -2.55 0.50 1.46
C ASN A 55 -2.00 1.86 1.90
N HIS A 56 -0.93 1.90 2.69
CA HIS A 56 -0.31 3.16 3.08
C HIS A 56 0.56 3.72 1.93
N PRO A 57 0.37 4.98 1.49
CA PRO A 57 1.01 5.52 0.29
C PRO A 57 2.55 5.58 0.37
N ALA A 58 3.13 5.67 1.56
CA ALA A 58 4.59 5.62 1.72
C ALA A 58 5.16 4.19 1.78
N ILE A 59 4.34 3.18 2.06
CA ILE A 59 4.78 1.80 2.29
C ILE A 59 4.64 0.97 1.02
N VAL A 60 3.50 1.08 0.34
CA VAL A 60 3.19 0.27 -0.86
C VAL A 60 4.25 0.40 -1.97
N PRO A 61 4.74 1.60 -2.35
CA PRO A 61 5.82 1.72 -3.33
C PRO A 61 7.11 1.01 -2.89
N LYS A 62 7.48 1.14 -1.62
CA LYS A 62 8.67 0.49 -1.06
C LYS A 62 8.53 -1.03 -1.00
N LEU A 63 7.33 -1.53 -0.69
CA LEU A 63 7.05 -2.96 -0.72
C LEU A 63 7.15 -3.50 -2.15
N ALA A 64 6.65 -2.76 -3.15
CA ALA A 64 6.81 -3.13 -4.55
C ALA A 64 8.29 -3.19 -4.96
N ALA A 65 9.08 -2.17 -4.59
CA ALA A 65 10.52 -2.14 -4.83
C ALA A 65 11.23 -3.30 -4.13
N ALA A 66 10.90 -3.59 -2.87
CA ALA A 66 11.47 -4.71 -2.12
C ALA A 66 11.17 -6.07 -2.80
N TRP A 67 9.95 -6.27 -3.30
CA TRP A 67 9.63 -7.47 -4.08
C TRP A 67 10.43 -7.55 -5.37
N SER A 68 10.63 -6.43 -6.04
CA SER A 68 11.40 -6.33 -7.27
C SER A 68 12.87 -6.68 -7.02
N LEU A 69 13.53 -5.96 -6.10
CA LEU A 69 14.94 -6.10 -5.76
C LEU A 69 15.32 -7.50 -5.24
N THR A 70 14.38 -8.20 -4.59
CA THR A 70 14.55 -9.60 -4.14
C THR A 70 14.18 -10.64 -5.21
N GLY A 71 13.92 -10.23 -6.45
CA GLY A 71 13.63 -11.09 -7.59
C GLY A 71 12.23 -11.70 -7.61
N ARG A 72 11.33 -11.27 -6.71
CA ARG A 72 9.96 -11.77 -6.59
C ARG A 72 9.03 -11.01 -7.55
N LYS A 73 9.36 -11.08 -8.85
CA LYS A 73 8.75 -10.28 -9.95
C LYS A 73 7.22 -10.27 -9.94
N ILE A 74 6.57 -11.43 -9.75
CA ILE A 74 5.10 -11.53 -9.73
C ILE A 74 4.49 -10.67 -8.61
N ARG A 75 5.10 -10.66 -7.42
CA ARG A 75 4.61 -9.85 -6.30
C ARG A 75 4.85 -8.38 -6.54
N ALA A 76 6.01 -8.01 -7.11
CA ALA A 76 6.27 -6.63 -7.50
C ALA A 76 5.21 -6.11 -8.48
N ILE A 77 4.88 -6.88 -9.53
CA ILE A 77 3.81 -6.53 -10.47
C ILE A 77 2.44 -6.37 -9.77
N GLN A 78 2.10 -7.29 -8.86
CA GLN A 78 0.83 -7.22 -8.11
C GLN A 78 0.77 -5.97 -7.21
N THR A 79 1.85 -5.65 -6.51
CA THR A 79 1.92 -4.48 -5.63
C THR A 79 1.98 -3.18 -6.42
N LEU A 80 2.63 -3.14 -7.58
CA LEU A 80 2.56 -1.98 -8.49
C LEU A 80 1.14 -1.76 -9.01
N ARG A 81 0.44 -2.81 -9.42
CA ARG A 81 -0.97 -2.70 -9.80
C ARG A 81 -1.82 -2.08 -8.68
N GLN A 82 -1.62 -2.51 -7.44
CA GLN A 82 -2.27 -1.93 -6.28
C GLN A 82 -1.89 -0.46 -6.09
N MET A 83 -0.61 -0.12 -6.24
CA MET A 83 -0.12 1.25 -6.15
C MET A 83 -0.80 2.17 -7.17
N MET A 84 -0.94 1.73 -8.42
CA MET A 84 -1.54 2.51 -9.50
C MET A 84 -3.04 2.78 -9.27
N LEU A 85 -3.74 1.87 -8.60
CA LEU A 85 -5.13 2.09 -8.19
C LEU A 85 -5.25 3.14 -7.08
N MET A 86 -4.18 3.40 -6.33
CA MET A 86 -4.12 4.46 -5.31
C MET A 86 -3.63 5.79 -5.89
N ASP A 87 -2.60 5.74 -6.73
CA ASP A 87 -2.00 6.88 -7.40
C ASP A 87 -1.38 6.43 -8.73
N ALA A 88 -2.13 6.67 -9.81
CA ALA A 88 -1.73 6.32 -11.16
C ALA A 88 -0.56 7.18 -11.69
N THR A 89 -0.21 8.28 -10.99
CA THR A 89 0.90 9.17 -11.39
C THR A 89 2.27 8.66 -10.93
N PHE A 90 2.32 7.55 -10.19
CA PHE A 90 3.56 6.94 -9.73
C PHE A 90 4.45 6.47 -10.89
N ASP A 91 5.65 7.06 -11.03
CA ASP A 91 6.60 6.77 -12.11
C ASP A 91 7.45 5.53 -11.81
N PHE A 92 6.84 4.33 -11.88
CA PHE A 92 7.58 3.08 -11.74
C PHE A 92 8.39 2.73 -13.01
N GLU A 93 8.06 3.34 -14.15
CA GLU A 93 8.72 3.07 -15.43
C GLU A 93 10.17 3.55 -15.40
N ASN A 94 10.44 4.73 -14.85
CA ASN A 94 11.79 5.31 -14.78
C ASN A 94 12.55 4.98 -13.48
N ASP A 95 11.96 4.21 -12.57
CA ASP A 95 12.58 3.83 -11.30
C ASP A 95 13.46 2.56 -11.47
N PRO A 96 14.78 2.64 -11.19
CA PRO A 96 15.72 1.54 -11.39
C PRO A 96 15.43 0.31 -10.52
N ASP A 97 14.70 0.46 -9.41
CA ASP A 97 14.32 -0.68 -8.56
C ASP A 97 13.42 -1.68 -9.32
N PHE A 98 12.77 -1.24 -10.41
CA PHE A 98 11.87 -2.04 -11.24
C PHE A 98 12.50 -2.49 -12.57
N GLU A 99 13.78 -2.28 -12.80
CA GLU A 99 14.45 -2.68 -14.05
C GLU A 99 14.27 -4.19 -14.32
N ASN A 100 14.34 -5.01 -13.28
CA ASN A 100 14.29 -6.47 -13.42
C ASN A 100 12.88 -7.05 -13.68
N ILE A 101 11.82 -6.23 -13.64
CA ILE A 101 10.45 -6.68 -13.94
C ILE A 101 9.99 -6.30 -15.34
N ARG A 102 10.76 -5.50 -16.08
CA ARG A 102 10.41 -5.05 -17.46
C ARG A 102 10.26 -6.20 -18.45
N ASP A 103 10.94 -7.31 -18.22
CA ASP A 103 10.88 -8.53 -19.04
C ASP A 103 9.73 -9.48 -18.63
N HIS A 104 8.99 -9.15 -17.56
CA HIS A 104 7.93 -10.00 -17.07
C HIS A 104 6.69 -9.89 -17.97
N LYS A 105 6.07 -11.03 -18.31
CA LYS A 105 4.91 -11.11 -19.21
C LYS A 105 3.68 -10.25 -18.86
N ASN A 106 3.60 -9.74 -17.64
CA ASN A 106 2.50 -8.89 -17.14
C ASN A 106 2.94 -7.42 -16.95
N TYR A 107 4.15 -7.04 -17.39
CA TYR A 107 4.62 -5.66 -17.30
C TYR A 107 3.80 -4.74 -18.21
N ASP A 108 3.52 -5.18 -19.44
CA ASP A 108 2.69 -4.45 -20.40
C ASP A 108 1.28 -4.16 -19.85
N ASP A 109 0.70 -5.08 -19.07
CA ASP A 109 -0.60 -4.86 -18.40
C ASP A 109 -0.54 -3.69 -17.41
N LEU A 110 0.62 -3.42 -16.78
CA LEU A 110 0.77 -2.26 -15.91
C LEU A 110 0.78 -0.98 -16.74
N LEU A 111 1.53 -0.93 -17.84
CA LEU A 111 1.58 0.25 -18.71
C LEU A 111 0.19 0.62 -19.24
N ILE A 112 -0.57 -0.39 -19.68
CA ILE A 112 -1.96 -0.20 -20.13
C ILE A 112 -2.81 0.36 -18.99
N LEU A 113 -2.74 -0.25 -17.80
CA LEU A 113 -3.48 0.23 -16.64
C LEU A 113 -3.11 1.68 -16.27
N GLN A 114 -1.84 2.06 -16.36
CA GLN A 114 -1.41 3.43 -16.03
C GLN A 114 -2.03 4.44 -16.99
N ALA A 115 -1.97 4.13 -18.27
CA ALA A 115 -2.50 4.96 -19.33
C ALA A 115 -4.03 5.12 -19.20
N GLU A 116 -4.73 4.03 -18.86
CA GLU A 116 -6.17 4.05 -18.61
C GLU A 116 -6.53 4.92 -17.41
N LEU A 117 -5.85 4.74 -16.26
CA LEU A 117 -6.14 5.48 -15.04
C LEU A 117 -5.68 6.95 -15.08
N SER A 118 -4.68 7.27 -15.90
CA SER A 118 -4.16 8.63 -16.08
C SER A 118 -4.92 9.42 -17.16
N LYS A 119 -5.91 8.80 -17.81
CA LYS A 119 -6.73 9.47 -18.81
C LYS A 119 -7.57 10.56 -18.15
N VAL A 120 -7.35 11.81 -18.54
CA VAL A 120 -8.23 12.91 -18.17
C VAL A 120 -9.54 12.76 -18.95
N GLU A 121 -10.63 12.44 -18.26
CA GLU A 121 -11.96 12.46 -18.85
C GLU A 121 -12.39 13.92 -19.04
N VAL A 122 -12.47 14.36 -20.29
CA VAL A 122 -13.00 15.67 -20.66
C VAL A 122 -14.42 15.47 -21.17
N HIS A 123 -15.34 15.26 -20.23
CA HIS A 123 -16.79 15.24 -20.49
C HIS A 123 -17.50 16.28 -19.63
N ASP A 124 -16.82 17.40 -19.35
CA ASP A 124 -17.35 18.50 -18.55
C ASP A 124 -18.24 19.40 -19.41
N GLU A 125 -19.35 18.85 -19.90
CA GLU A 125 -20.47 19.68 -20.29
C GLU A 125 -21.26 20.01 -19.02
N VAL A 126 -21.61 21.30 -18.85
CA VAL A 126 -22.48 21.71 -17.74
C VAL A 126 -23.84 21.04 -17.92
N TYR A 127 -24.06 19.92 -17.22
CA TYR A 127 -25.34 19.21 -17.26
C TYR A 127 -26.49 20.09 -16.74
N ARG A 128 -26.25 20.84 -15.64
CA ARG A 128 -27.21 21.81 -15.09
C ARG A 128 -26.51 22.82 -14.17
N VAL A 129 -26.90 24.09 -14.26
CA VAL A 129 -26.56 25.12 -13.27
C VAL A 129 -27.64 25.13 -12.18
N ILE A 130 -27.24 24.92 -10.93
CA ILE A 130 -28.12 24.95 -9.77
C ILE A 130 -28.09 26.36 -9.16
N ASN A 131 -29.18 27.11 -9.26
CA ASN A 131 -29.29 28.43 -8.63
C ASN A 131 -29.68 28.27 -7.15
N ALA A 132 -28.68 28.27 -6.27
CA ALA A 132 -28.85 28.07 -4.83
C ALA A 132 -29.78 29.10 -4.15
N GLY A 133 -29.99 30.27 -4.73
CA GLY A 133 -30.89 31.30 -4.19
C GLY A 133 -32.39 30.93 -4.26
N MET A 134 -32.75 29.88 -4.99
CA MET A 134 -34.13 29.42 -5.22
C MET A 134 -34.39 28.02 -4.63
N LEU A 135 -33.43 27.44 -3.90
CA LEU A 135 -33.52 26.07 -3.39
C LEU A 135 -33.66 26.08 -1.89
N HIS A 136 -34.72 25.42 -1.42
CA HIS A 136 -34.86 25.09 -0.01
C HIS A 136 -34.16 23.74 0.27
N PRO A 137 -33.68 23.49 1.50
CA PRO A 137 -33.04 22.23 1.86
C PRO A 137 -33.90 20.99 1.57
N GLU A 138 -35.23 21.13 1.54
CA GLU A 138 -36.16 20.03 1.23
C GLU A 138 -36.29 19.73 -0.29
N SER A 139 -35.64 20.51 -1.16
CA SER A 139 -35.75 20.38 -2.62
C SER A 139 -34.82 19.30 -3.19
N PHE A 140 -33.96 18.70 -2.37
CA PHE A 140 -33.13 17.56 -2.76
C PHE A 140 -33.83 16.25 -2.37
N VAL A 141 -34.10 15.41 -3.36
CA VAL A 141 -34.56 14.03 -3.16
C VAL A 141 -33.37 13.12 -3.46
N LEU A 142 -32.93 12.35 -2.45
CA LEU A 142 -32.05 11.22 -2.68
C LEU A 142 -32.91 10.09 -3.27
N MET A 143 -32.57 9.66 -4.47
CA MET A 143 -33.21 8.49 -5.08
C MET A 143 -32.59 7.22 -4.50
N ASP A 144 -33.38 6.17 -4.38
CA ASP A 144 -32.98 4.91 -3.74
C ASP A 144 -31.87 4.15 -4.51
N ASP A 145 -31.60 4.55 -5.75
CA ASP A 145 -30.70 3.87 -6.68
C ASP A 145 -29.32 4.51 -6.87
N GLY A 146 -29.05 5.66 -6.22
CA GLY A 146 -27.70 6.23 -6.05
C GLY A 146 -26.84 6.33 -7.32
#